data_AF-A0A4U0TW90-F1
#
_entry.id   AF-A0A4U0TW90-F1
#
_cell.length_a   1.000
_cell.length_b   1.000
_cell.length_c   1.000
_cell.angle_alpha   90.00
_cell.angle_beta   90.00
_cell.angle_gamma   90.00
#
_symmetry.space_group_name_H-M   'P 1'
#
loop_
_entity.id
_entity.type
_entity.pdbx_description
1 polymer ?
#
loop_
_entity_poly.entity_id
_entity_poly.type
_entity_poly.pdbx_seq_one_letter_code
_entity_poly.pdbx_strand_id
1 'polypeptide(L)'
;MLQPLLFAFLFFAFVAARQARLAAAGHAPHHYMNRFKIAKRQSGDANTPLMLTNWCPDSVWPAIDSQGGTGPSNTGFELASGDNQTEYVSSDWQGRVWGRTNCTFSGHGGGSACTTGDCGGLEACQGPGAPPATLAEFTLNGGQQQTFYDLSLVDGYNLPMAIVMLPNSNTDLTTLDPSTTNPSCVASAGNLAPPTFNPYTNSQQFLGTDSNSPLPFDTKITAATISQWCPWDLQVTPPSKPANGAYPYPDTKIPRPAFDPCYSACAKYNTDAYCCTGTADERGKCSPNYYSKAAKQVCPDAYSYAYDDQDSTFVQPTGGGFQMIFCPGGRSTDIIGRKGVGVIEHT
;
A
#
# COMPACT_ATOMS: atom_id res chain seq x y z
N MET A 1 -61.88 42.50 20.08
CA MET A 1 -62.89 41.73 20.84
C MET A 1 -63.41 40.60 19.96
N LEU A 2 -63.55 39.42 20.56
CA LEU A 2 -64.23 38.19 20.10
C LEU A 2 -63.54 37.24 19.08
N GLN A 3 -63.21 36.07 19.65
CA GLN A 3 -62.97 34.69 19.13
C GLN A 3 -64.18 34.10 18.35
N PRO A 4 -64.07 32.97 17.58
CA PRO A 4 -63.70 31.61 18.05
C PRO A 4 -62.77 30.80 17.09
N LEU A 5 -61.85 29.93 17.56
CA LEU A 5 -61.97 28.54 18.05
C LEU A 5 -62.35 27.47 16.98
N LEU A 6 -61.49 26.43 16.93
CA LEU A 6 -61.58 25.11 16.27
C LEU A 6 -61.32 25.04 14.74
N PHE A 7 -60.09 24.66 14.36
CA PHE A 7 -59.88 23.43 13.59
C PHE A 7 -58.42 22.94 13.73
N ALA A 8 -58.28 21.66 14.08
CA ALA A 8 -57.12 20.80 13.86
C ALA A 8 -55.89 20.91 14.80
N PHE A 9 -56.11 20.60 16.08
CA PHE A 9 -55.19 19.71 16.81
C PHE A 9 -55.20 18.33 16.12
N LEU A 10 -54.30 18.08 15.17
CA LEU A 10 -53.98 16.73 14.66
C LEU A 10 -52.71 16.61 13.77
N PHE A 11 -51.83 17.62 13.71
CA PHE A 11 -50.56 17.50 12.97
C PHE A 11 -49.39 18.08 13.76
N PHE A 12 -49.15 17.53 14.96
CA PHE A 12 -47.91 17.73 15.72
C PHE A 12 -47.22 16.37 15.94
N ALA A 13 -46.73 15.80 14.85
CA ALA A 13 -45.68 14.78 14.76
C ALA A 13 -45.52 14.48 13.27
N PHE A 14 -44.29 14.40 12.74
CA PHE A 14 -43.92 14.16 11.32
C PHE A 14 -43.51 15.35 10.44
N VAL A 15 -42.80 16.36 10.94
CA VAL A 15 -41.82 17.08 10.08
C VAL A 15 -40.60 17.50 10.92
N ALA A 16 -39.90 16.51 11.49
CA ALA A 16 -38.61 16.72 12.15
C ALA A 16 -37.74 15.47 11.94
N ALA A 17 -37.38 15.19 10.69
CA ALA A 17 -36.29 14.28 10.29
C ALA A 17 -36.32 14.14 8.76
N ARG A 18 -35.14 14.15 8.12
CA ARG A 18 -34.83 14.23 6.67
C ARG A 18 -34.51 15.67 6.28
N GLN A 19 -33.26 16.11 6.13
CA GLN A 19 -32.14 15.44 5.45
C GLN A 19 -30.82 15.74 6.18
N ALA A 20 -30.36 14.77 6.95
CA ALA A 20 -28.95 14.56 7.21
C ALA A 20 -28.69 13.09 6.88
N ARG A 21 -27.51 12.79 6.30
CA ARG A 21 -27.02 11.51 5.74
C ARG A 21 -27.07 11.42 4.22
N LEU A 22 -26.09 12.08 3.59
CA LEU A 22 -25.30 11.47 2.54
C LEU A 22 -23.94 11.10 3.16
N ALA A 23 -23.95 10.04 3.97
CA ALA A 23 -22.76 9.28 4.32
C ALA A 23 -23.08 7.85 3.90
N ALA A 24 -22.92 7.57 2.60
CA ALA A 24 -23.16 6.26 2.03
C ALA A 24 -21.82 5.57 1.78
N ALA A 25 -21.41 4.79 2.77
CA ALA A 25 -20.71 3.52 2.67
C ALA A 25 -19.49 3.45 1.73
N GLY A 26 -18.36 3.98 2.19
CA GLY A 26 -17.07 3.40 1.83
C GLY A 26 -16.91 2.06 2.55
N HIS A 27 -17.26 0.95 1.89
CA HIS A 27 -16.73 -0.35 2.30
C HIS A 27 -15.26 -0.33 1.93
N ALA A 28 -14.40 0.01 2.90
CA ALA A 28 -12.99 -0.26 2.76
C ALA A 28 -12.84 -1.77 2.48
N PRO A 29 -12.16 -2.18 1.40
CA PRO A 29 -11.92 -3.59 1.15
C PRO A 29 -11.30 -4.21 2.39
N HIS A 30 -11.74 -5.41 2.75
CA HIS A 30 -11.23 -6.12 3.92
C HIS A 30 -9.78 -6.53 3.66
N HIS A 31 -8.82 -5.63 3.92
CA HIS A 31 -7.40 -5.98 3.97
C HIS A 31 -7.15 -6.99 5.07
N TYR A 32 -6.38 -8.03 4.77
CA TYR A 32 -6.18 -9.21 5.61
C TYR A 32 -5.55 -8.90 6.99
N MET A 33 -4.80 -7.81 7.13
CA MET A 33 -4.28 -7.31 8.41
C MET A 33 -5.41 -7.07 9.45
N ASN A 34 -6.66 -6.86 9.03
CA ASN A 34 -7.82 -6.76 9.94
C ASN A 34 -8.23 -8.07 10.62
N ARG A 35 -7.57 -9.21 10.37
CA ARG A 35 -7.82 -10.46 11.12
C ARG A 35 -7.17 -10.48 12.50
N PHE A 36 -6.18 -9.63 12.75
CA PHE A 36 -5.54 -9.47 14.06
C PHE A 36 -5.96 -8.15 14.73
N LYS A 37 -7.27 -7.94 14.89
CA LYS A 37 -7.78 -6.80 15.69
C LYS A 37 -7.38 -6.97 17.16
N ILE A 38 -6.24 -6.40 17.52
CA ILE A 38 -5.89 -6.16 18.91
C ILE A 38 -6.58 -4.85 19.32
N ALA A 39 -7.25 -4.84 20.47
CA ALA A 39 -7.91 -3.64 20.98
C ALA A 39 -6.89 -2.48 21.06
N LYS A 40 -7.32 -1.25 20.71
CA LYS A 40 -6.52 -0.03 20.93
C LYS A 40 -6.06 0.03 22.39
N ARG A 41 -4.83 -0.38 22.69
CA ARG A 41 -4.16 -0.06 23.95
C ARG A 41 -3.39 1.24 23.74
N GLN A 42 -3.76 2.28 24.48
CA GLN A 42 -3.05 3.57 24.48
C GLN A 42 -1.78 3.53 25.35
N SER A 43 -1.05 2.42 25.36
CA SER A 43 -0.03 2.16 26.39
C SER A 43 1.23 1.56 25.80
N GLY A 44 1.89 2.33 24.94
CA GLY A 44 3.30 2.14 24.60
C GLY A 44 3.94 3.51 24.38
N ASP A 45 5.16 3.69 24.85
CA ASP A 45 5.96 4.86 24.45
C ASP A 45 6.14 4.79 22.94
N ALA A 46 5.78 5.86 22.22
CA ALA A 46 6.02 5.96 20.78
C ALA A 46 7.53 6.11 20.54
N ASN A 47 8.22 4.97 20.46
CA ASN A 47 9.68 4.89 20.38
C ASN A 47 10.17 3.97 19.26
N THR A 48 9.25 3.29 18.55
CA THR A 48 9.60 2.43 17.42
C THR A 48 9.69 3.29 16.16
N PRO A 49 10.88 3.39 15.51
CA PRO A 49 11.06 4.32 14.41
C PRO A 49 10.43 3.79 13.13
N LEU A 50 9.66 4.66 12.47
CA LEU A 50 9.20 4.53 11.09
C LEU A 50 9.87 5.63 10.27
N MET A 51 10.94 5.28 9.56
CA MET A 51 11.69 6.22 8.72
C MET A 51 11.13 6.24 7.30
N LEU A 52 10.67 7.38 6.84
CA LEU A 52 10.15 7.58 5.49
C LEU A 52 11.23 8.26 4.66
N THR A 53 11.56 7.71 3.50
CA THR A 53 12.66 8.20 2.66
C THR A 53 12.18 8.34 1.22
N ASN A 54 12.42 9.50 0.63
CA ASN A 54 12.06 9.76 -0.76
C ASN A 54 13.30 9.70 -1.66
N TRP A 55 13.41 8.65 -2.47
CA TRP A 55 14.39 8.58 -3.56
C TRP A 55 13.75 8.81 -4.94
N CYS A 56 12.49 9.24 -4.99
CA CYS A 56 11.86 9.70 -6.21
C CYS A 56 12.49 11.03 -6.64
N PRO A 57 12.52 11.35 -7.94
CA PRO A 57 13.06 12.62 -8.44
C PRO A 57 12.20 13.84 -8.08
N ASP A 58 10.95 13.61 -7.66
CA ASP A 58 9.98 14.64 -7.30
C ASP A 58 9.56 14.49 -5.83
N SER A 59 8.97 15.54 -5.25
CA SER A 59 8.33 15.45 -3.93
C SER A 59 7.24 14.37 -3.92
N VAL A 60 7.22 13.60 -2.84
CA VAL A 60 6.11 12.72 -2.49
C VAL A 60 5.50 13.22 -1.19
N TRP A 61 4.24 12.85 -0.93
CA TRP A 61 3.59 13.16 0.33
C TRP A 61 3.29 11.86 1.05
N PRO A 62 4.21 11.35 1.89
CA PRO A 62 3.95 10.17 2.68
C PRO A 62 2.70 10.36 3.54
N ALA A 63 2.04 9.26 3.83
CA ALA A 63 0.86 9.22 4.67
C ALA A 63 0.87 7.95 5.51
N ILE A 64 0.39 8.08 6.75
CA ILE A 64 0.40 7.03 7.77
C ILE A 64 -1.01 6.91 8.34
N ASP A 65 -1.60 5.72 8.22
CA ASP A 65 -2.90 5.38 8.81
C ASP A 65 -2.70 4.38 9.94
N SER A 66 -3.21 4.70 11.13
CA SER A 66 -3.04 3.89 12.34
C SER A 66 -4.32 3.14 12.68
N GLN A 67 -4.26 1.82 12.58
CA GLN A 67 -5.39 0.91 12.78
C GLN A 67 -5.38 0.26 14.17
N GLY A 68 -4.20 0.18 14.81
CA GLY A 68 -3.99 -0.31 16.16
C GLY A 68 -2.77 0.37 16.83
N GLY A 69 -2.70 0.32 18.16
CA GLY A 69 -1.66 1.00 18.94
C GLY A 69 -1.74 2.53 18.88
N THR A 70 -0.60 3.19 19.15
CA THR A 70 -0.41 4.65 19.08
C THR A 70 0.43 4.98 17.84
N GLY A 71 -0.18 5.72 16.90
CA GLY A 71 0.50 6.25 15.71
C GLY A 71 1.27 7.55 15.97
N PRO A 72 1.94 8.09 14.94
CA PRO A 72 2.63 9.36 15.06
C PRO A 72 1.64 10.54 15.11
N SER A 73 2.09 11.68 15.62
CA SER A 73 1.30 12.93 15.57
C SER A 73 1.21 13.50 14.16
N ASN A 74 2.24 13.27 13.34
CA ASN A 74 2.29 13.69 11.95
C ASN A 74 1.94 12.51 11.03
N THR A 75 0.71 12.49 10.54
CA THR A 75 0.16 11.40 9.72
C THR A 75 0.26 11.65 8.22
N GLY A 76 0.82 12.78 7.80
CA GLY A 76 1.14 13.06 6.42
C GLY A 76 1.73 14.45 6.22
N PHE A 77 2.71 14.52 5.32
CA PHE A 77 3.59 15.67 5.16
C PHE A 77 4.23 15.64 3.76
N GLU A 78 4.77 16.77 3.29
CA GLU A 78 5.63 16.78 2.11
C GLU A 78 7.01 16.21 2.43
N LEU A 79 7.53 15.35 1.57
CA LEU A 79 8.89 14.84 1.63
C LEU A 79 9.59 15.09 0.29
N ALA A 80 10.52 16.04 0.26
CA ALA A 80 11.22 16.43 -0.96
C ALA A 80 12.15 15.31 -1.46
N SER A 81 12.53 15.38 -2.75
CA SER A 81 13.46 14.42 -3.36
C SER A 81 14.79 14.37 -2.60
N GLY A 82 15.19 13.18 -2.15
CA GLY A 82 16.41 12.93 -1.40
C GLY A 82 16.27 13.04 0.12
N ASP A 83 15.15 13.56 0.61
CA ASP A 83 14.93 13.75 2.05
C ASP A 83 14.45 12.47 2.74
N ASN A 84 14.63 12.46 4.06
CA ASN A 84 14.05 11.46 4.96
C ASN A 84 13.47 12.14 6.20
N GLN A 85 12.46 11.49 6.77
CA GLN A 85 11.82 11.91 8.01
C GLN A 85 11.45 10.68 8.83
N THR A 86 11.80 10.70 10.12
CA THR A 86 11.47 9.62 11.05
C THR A 86 10.27 10.02 11.90
N GLU A 87 9.22 9.22 11.80
CA GLU A 87 8.08 9.23 12.70
C GLU A 87 8.22 8.10 13.72
N TYR A 88 7.48 8.18 14.82
CA TYR A 88 7.54 7.18 15.89
C TYR A 88 6.15 6.63 16.21
N VAL A 89 6.11 5.32 16.43
CA VAL A 89 4.90 4.59 16.79
C VAL A 89 5.14 3.73 18.03
N SER A 90 4.06 3.30 18.68
CA SER A 90 4.16 2.33 19.77
C SER A 90 4.65 0.97 19.26
N SER A 91 5.27 0.18 20.13
CA SER A 91 5.78 -1.16 19.80
C SER A 91 4.70 -2.18 19.42
N ASP A 92 3.42 -1.87 19.68
CA ASP A 92 2.25 -2.66 19.29
C ASP A 92 1.47 -2.07 18.10
N TRP A 93 2.06 -1.09 17.41
CA TRP A 93 1.39 -0.39 16.32
C TRP A 93 0.98 -1.32 15.19
N GLN A 94 -0.21 -1.05 14.65
CA GLN A 94 -0.70 -1.65 13.41
C GLN A 94 -1.17 -0.55 12.49
N GLY A 95 -0.77 -0.60 11.23
CA GLY A 95 -1.14 0.44 10.30
C GLY A 95 -0.50 0.29 8.94
N ARG A 96 -0.65 1.35 8.16
CA ARG A 96 -0.25 1.40 6.76
C ARG A 96 0.50 2.68 6.46
N VAL A 97 1.48 2.58 5.57
CA VAL A 97 2.24 3.69 5.04
C VAL A 97 2.13 3.67 3.52
N TRP A 98 1.87 4.83 2.91
CA TRP A 98 1.87 4.98 1.45
C TRP A 98 2.40 6.34 1.03
N GLY A 99 2.75 6.48 -0.24
CA GLY A 99 3.18 7.74 -0.84
C GLY A 99 2.07 8.31 -1.71
N ARG A 100 1.79 9.61 -1.57
CA ARG A 100 0.87 10.35 -2.45
C ARG A 100 1.65 11.16 -3.46
N THR A 101 1.09 11.35 -4.65
CA THR A 101 1.76 12.04 -5.75
C THR A 101 0.96 13.21 -6.29
N ASN A 102 1.70 14.22 -6.78
CA ASN A 102 1.16 15.41 -7.44
C ASN A 102 0.07 16.06 -6.60
N CYS A 103 0.44 16.46 -5.37
CA CYS A 103 -0.46 17.02 -4.38
C CYS A 103 -0.46 18.54 -4.40
N THR A 104 -1.61 19.15 -4.11
CA THR A 104 -1.73 20.58 -3.82
C THR A 104 -2.81 20.79 -2.77
N PHE A 105 -2.41 21.22 -1.57
CA PHE A 105 -3.31 21.43 -0.45
C PHE A 105 -3.80 22.89 -0.42
N SER A 106 -5.08 23.11 -0.71
CA SER A 106 -5.68 24.45 -0.80
C SER A 106 -6.14 25.03 0.55
N GLY A 107 -5.83 24.37 1.67
CA GLY A 107 -6.11 24.85 3.03
C GLY A 107 -7.58 24.86 3.48
N HIS A 108 -8.54 24.56 2.60
CA HIS A 108 -9.98 24.66 2.90
C HIS A 108 -10.67 23.31 3.15
N GLY A 109 -10.00 22.18 2.91
CA GLY A 109 -10.59 20.85 2.99
C GLY A 109 -11.71 20.61 1.98
N GLY A 110 -11.85 19.38 1.50
CA GLY A 110 -12.89 18.99 0.54
C GLY A 110 -12.40 19.00 -0.92
N GLY A 111 -12.41 17.81 -1.53
CA GLY A 111 -11.87 17.54 -2.86
C GLY A 111 -10.59 16.68 -2.79
N SER A 112 -10.14 16.18 -3.95
CA SER A 112 -8.85 15.49 -4.05
C SER A 112 -7.73 16.53 -4.06
N ALA A 113 -6.78 16.45 -3.13
CA ALA A 113 -5.58 17.27 -3.15
C ALA A 113 -4.47 16.60 -3.97
N CYS A 114 -4.42 15.28 -3.97
CA CYS A 114 -3.42 14.48 -4.69
C CYS A 114 -4.02 13.77 -5.91
N THR A 115 -3.17 13.44 -6.88
CA THR A 115 -3.57 12.63 -8.05
C THR A 115 -3.70 11.15 -7.70
N THR A 116 -2.84 10.64 -6.81
CA THR A 116 -2.92 9.26 -6.30
C THR A 116 -2.75 9.22 -4.78
N GLY A 117 -3.35 8.23 -4.13
CA GLY A 117 -3.25 8.03 -2.69
C GLY A 117 -3.93 9.10 -1.82
N ASP A 118 -4.72 9.99 -2.40
CA ASP A 118 -5.36 11.10 -1.66
C ASP A 118 -6.18 10.60 -0.47
N CYS A 119 -6.11 11.28 0.68
CA CYS A 119 -6.80 10.88 1.91
C CYS A 119 -7.89 11.87 2.32
N GLY A 120 -8.68 12.34 1.35
CA GLY A 120 -9.78 13.29 1.55
C GLY A 120 -9.36 14.75 1.43
N GLY A 121 -8.31 15.03 0.66
CA GLY A 121 -7.75 16.37 0.47
C GLY A 121 -6.98 16.92 1.67
N LEU A 122 -6.63 16.06 2.63
CA LEU A 122 -5.90 16.42 3.84
C LEU A 122 -4.41 16.13 3.69
N GLU A 123 -3.54 17.04 4.12
CA GLU A 123 -2.11 16.76 4.17
C GLU A 123 -1.81 15.75 5.28
N ALA A 124 -2.23 16.05 6.51
CA ALA A 124 -2.24 15.09 7.61
C ALA A 124 -3.47 14.18 7.51
N CYS A 125 -3.27 12.95 7.05
CA CYS A 125 -4.35 12.00 6.81
C CYS A 125 -5.06 11.60 8.12
N GLN A 126 -6.39 11.45 8.05
CA GLN A 126 -7.23 11.01 9.18
C GLN A 126 -7.81 9.62 8.98
N GLY A 127 -7.38 8.92 7.92
CA GLY A 127 -7.85 7.61 7.53
C GLY A 127 -7.14 7.12 6.28
N PRO A 128 -7.66 6.07 5.62
CA PRO A 128 -7.00 5.44 4.49
C PRO A 128 -6.95 6.35 3.26
N GLY A 129 -5.95 6.13 2.42
CA GLY A 129 -5.83 6.77 1.11
C GLY A 129 -6.75 6.15 0.06
N ALA A 130 -7.09 6.92 -0.97
CA ALA A 130 -7.84 6.48 -2.13
C ALA A 130 -6.93 5.69 -3.10
N PRO A 131 -7.36 4.51 -3.57
CA PRO A 131 -6.68 3.79 -4.64
C PRO A 131 -6.52 4.62 -5.92
N PRO A 132 -5.47 4.38 -6.74
CA PRO A 132 -4.44 3.37 -6.50
C PRO A 132 -3.37 3.85 -5.53
N ALA A 133 -2.92 2.96 -4.63
CA ALA A 133 -1.82 3.22 -3.72
C ALA A 133 -1.04 1.94 -3.44
N THR A 134 0.28 1.97 -3.65
CA THR A 134 1.20 0.96 -3.14
C THR A 134 1.30 1.13 -1.63
N LEU A 135 1.08 0.07 -0.87
CA LEU A 135 1.06 0.11 0.60
C LEU A 135 2.26 -0.64 1.18
N ALA A 136 2.81 -0.13 2.27
CA ALA A 136 3.54 -0.92 3.26
C ALA A 136 2.63 -1.11 4.48
N GLU A 137 2.35 -2.36 4.84
CA GLU A 137 1.44 -2.70 5.94
C GLU A 137 2.22 -3.34 7.09
N PHE A 138 1.82 -3.06 8.33
CA PHE A 138 2.53 -3.54 9.53
C PHE A 138 1.58 -3.99 10.64
N THR A 139 2.00 -5.02 11.36
CA THR A 139 1.54 -5.42 12.69
C THR A 139 2.78 -5.69 13.55
N LEU A 140 3.18 -4.72 14.38
CA LEU A 140 4.46 -4.74 15.10
C LEU A 140 4.51 -5.65 16.33
N ASN A 141 3.36 -6.10 16.84
CA ASN A 141 3.28 -7.04 17.95
C ASN A 141 2.08 -7.98 17.75
N GLY A 142 2.19 -8.84 16.75
CA GLY A 142 1.19 -9.86 16.44
C GLY A 142 1.27 -11.07 17.36
N GLY A 143 0.67 -12.18 16.91
CA GLY A 143 0.75 -13.46 17.64
C GLY A 143 2.19 -13.91 17.85
N GLN A 144 2.45 -14.61 18.96
CA GLN A 144 3.77 -15.16 19.30
C GLN A 144 4.91 -14.13 19.39
N GLN A 145 4.60 -12.86 19.70
CA GLN A 145 5.60 -11.78 19.74
C GLN A 145 6.37 -11.69 18.41
N GLN A 146 5.62 -11.66 17.31
CA GLN A 146 6.15 -11.49 15.98
C GLN A 146 5.67 -10.20 15.35
N THR A 147 6.54 -9.59 14.55
CA THR A 147 6.19 -8.52 13.62
C THR A 147 5.78 -9.14 12.29
N PHE A 148 4.64 -8.73 11.76
CA PHE A 148 4.17 -9.07 10.42
C PHE A 148 4.18 -7.80 9.57
N TYR A 149 4.71 -7.90 8.36
CA TYR A 149 4.73 -6.78 7.44
C TYR A 149 4.78 -7.24 5.99
N ASP A 150 4.34 -6.37 5.09
CA ASP A 150 4.33 -6.64 3.67
C ASP A 150 4.25 -5.38 2.83
N LEU A 151 4.65 -5.53 1.56
CA LEU A 151 4.22 -4.63 0.50
C LEU A 151 2.91 -5.16 -0.08
N SER A 152 1.98 -4.26 -0.39
CA SER A 152 0.63 -4.62 -0.81
C SER A 152 0.17 -3.76 -1.97
N LEU A 153 -0.23 -4.45 -3.04
CA LEU A 153 -0.86 -3.94 -4.26
C LEU A 153 -2.36 -4.26 -4.32
N VAL A 154 -2.94 -4.66 -3.18
CA VAL A 154 -4.39 -4.92 -3.05
C VAL A 154 -5.19 -3.67 -3.40
N ASP A 155 -4.68 -2.49 -3.05
CA ASP A 155 -5.25 -1.19 -3.37
C ASP A 155 -4.64 -0.56 -4.63
N GLY A 156 -3.98 -1.35 -5.48
CA GLY A 156 -3.37 -0.84 -6.70
C GLY A 156 -1.89 -0.52 -6.54
N TYR A 157 -1.35 0.17 -7.55
CA TYR A 157 0.05 0.56 -7.60
C TYR A 157 0.17 1.99 -8.11
N ASN A 158 0.92 2.83 -7.40
CA ASN A 158 1.20 4.21 -7.81
C ASN A 158 2.68 4.60 -7.71
N LEU A 159 3.42 4.02 -6.78
CA LEU A 159 4.84 4.29 -6.58
C LEU A 159 5.61 2.99 -6.33
N PRO A 160 6.85 2.88 -6.82
CA PRO A 160 7.76 1.84 -6.36
C PRO A 160 8.07 2.03 -4.87
N MET A 161 8.18 0.95 -4.11
CA MET A 161 8.43 1.01 -2.67
C MET A 161 9.30 -0.15 -2.21
N ALA A 162 10.13 0.08 -1.20
CA ALA A 162 10.81 -0.96 -0.44
C ALA A 162 10.59 -0.79 1.06
N ILE A 163 10.67 -1.89 1.80
CA ILE A 163 10.71 -1.92 3.26
C ILE A 163 12.09 -2.42 3.68
N VAL A 164 12.74 -1.68 4.58
CA VAL A 164 14.04 -2.03 5.16
C VAL A 164 13.88 -2.09 6.67
N MET A 165 14.26 -3.21 7.28
CA MET A 165 14.21 -3.34 8.74
C MET A 165 15.32 -2.52 9.42
N LEU A 166 14.97 -1.87 10.54
CA LEU A 166 15.89 -1.15 11.41
C LEU A 166 16.01 -1.91 12.74
N PRO A 167 17.20 -2.43 13.12
CA PRO A 167 17.36 -3.22 14.34
C PRO A 167 17.00 -2.49 15.64
N ASN A 168 16.98 -1.15 15.63
CA ASN A 168 16.56 -0.31 16.77
C ASN A 168 17.24 -0.68 18.11
N SER A 169 18.55 -0.93 18.07
CA SER A 169 19.36 -1.38 19.22
C SER A 169 18.95 -2.76 19.80
N ASN A 170 18.06 -3.50 19.14
CA ASN A 170 17.78 -4.90 19.45
C ASN A 170 18.85 -5.80 18.79
N THR A 171 19.70 -6.40 19.61
CA THR A 171 20.80 -7.27 19.15
C THR A 171 20.28 -8.52 18.42
N ASP A 172 19.11 -9.03 18.79
CA ASP A 172 18.56 -10.22 18.16
C ASP A 172 18.24 -9.95 16.68
N LEU A 173 17.77 -8.73 16.39
CA LEU A 173 17.47 -8.29 15.03
C LEU A 173 18.73 -8.01 14.20
N THR A 174 19.87 -7.72 14.82
CA THR A 174 21.15 -7.54 14.09
C THR A 174 21.67 -8.84 13.48
N THR A 175 21.15 -9.99 13.92
CA THR A 175 21.53 -11.31 13.40
C THR A 175 20.66 -11.79 12.24
N LEU A 176 19.55 -11.11 11.98
CA LEU A 176 18.67 -11.44 10.85
C LEU A 176 19.35 -11.07 9.54
N ASP A 177 19.22 -11.95 8.54
CA ASP A 177 19.73 -11.69 7.20
C ASP A 177 18.80 -10.72 6.45
N PRO A 178 19.23 -9.47 6.18
CA PRO A 178 18.40 -8.48 5.50
C PRO A 178 18.03 -8.88 4.08
N SER A 179 18.77 -9.81 3.45
CA SER A 179 18.46 -10.34 2.11
C SER A 179 17.13 -11.13 2.08
N THR A 180 16.64 -11.54 3.25
CA THR A 180 15.42 -12.35 3.42
C THR A 180 14.22 -11.58 4.00
N THR A 181 14.44 -10.31 4.35
CA THR A 181 13.49 -9.48 5.11
C THR A 181 13.22 -8.12 4.49
N ASN A 182 13.99 -7.67 3.49
CA ASN A 182 13.82 -6.33 2.90
C ASN A 182 13.20 -6.38 1.49
N PRO A 183 11.86 -6.51 1.35
CA PRO A 183 11.21 -6.58 0.06
C PRO A 183 11.25 -5.25 -0.70
N SER A 184 11.29 -5.32 -2.02
CA SER A 184 11.08 -4.19 -2.93
C SER A 184 10.09 -4.53 -4.05
N CYS A 185 9.29 -3.55 -4.44
CA CYS A 185 8.37 -3.62 -5.58
C CYS A 185 8.64 -2.46 -6.52
N VAL A 186 9.10 -2.79 -7.75
CA VAL A 186 9.44 -1.83 -8.80
C VAL A 186 8.67 -2.20 -10.07
N ALA A 187 7.44 -1.69 -10.16
CA ALA A 187 6.51 -1.93 -11.27
C ALA A 187 6.34 -0.73 -12.22
N SER A 188 7.33 0.18 -12.25
CA SER A 188 7.34 1.38 -13.12
C SER A 188 8.53 1.36 -14.08
N ALA A 189 8.30 1.61 -15.37
CA ALA A 189 9.35 1.49 -16.39
C ALA A 189 10.52 2.47 -16.18
N GLY A 190 10.23 3.67 -15.66
CA GLY A 190 11.25 4.68 -15.36
C GLY A 190 12.21 4.31 -14.22
N ASN A 191 11.87 3.29 -13.41
CA ASN A 191 12.66 2.89 -12.25
C ASN A 191 13.27 1.48 -12.39
N LEU A 192 12.98 0.75 -13.47
CA LEU A 192 13.43 -0.62 -13.67
C LEU A 192 14.88 -0.66 -14.18
N ALA A 193 15.78 -1.19 -13.36
CA ALA A 193 17.16 -1.47 -13.74
C ALA A 193 17.28 -2.70 -14.67
N PRO A 194 18.36 -2.85 -15.46
CA PRO A 194 18.54 -4.01 -16.34
C PRO A 194 18.62 -5.34 -15.56
N PRO A 195 18.35 -6.51 -16.19
CA PRO A 195 18.42 -7.80 -15.51
C PRO A 195 19.78 -8.13 -14.86
N THR A 196 20.86 -7.46 -15.28
CA THR A 196 22.21 -7.57 -14.71
C THR A 196 22.47 -6.59 -13.56
N PHE A 197 21.42 -5.97 -13.01
CA PHE A 197 21.53 -4.98 -11.94
C PHE A 197 22.24 -5.57 -10.73
N ASN A 198 23.32 -4.91 -10.32
CA ASN A 198 24.07 -5.22 -9.11
C ASN A 198 24.41 -3.91 -8.40
N PRO A 199 23.74 -3.57 -7.29
CA PRO A 199 23.96 -2.32 -6.57
C PRO A 199 25.16 -2.37 -5.63
N TYR A 200 25.85 -3.51 -5.49
CA TYR A 200 26.89 -3.73 -4.48
C TYR A 200 28.31 -3.49 -5.01
N THR A 201 28.45 -2.81 -6.15
CA THR A 201 29.77 -2.45 -6.68
C THR A 201 30.46 -1.47 -5.72
N ASN A 202 31.78 -1.58 -5.56
CA ASN A 202 32.58 -0.71 -4.68
C ASN A 202 32.13 -0.72 -3.20
N SER A 203 31.71 -1.88 -2.69
CA SER A 203 31.28 -2.07 -1.30
C SER A 203 30.10 -1.18 -0.88
N GLN A 204 29.27 -0.79 -1.84
CA GLN A 204 28.05 -0.05 -1.57
C GLN A 204 27.00 -0.94 -0.90
N GLN A 205 26.26 -0.36 0.04
CA GLN A 205 25.06 -0.97 0.59
C GLN A 205 23.84 -0.54 -0.21
N PHE A 206 22.85 -1.41 -0.28
CA PHE A 206 21.58 -1.12 -0.94
C PHE A 206 20.44 -1.79 -0.17
N LEU A 207 19.43 -1.00 0.19
CA LEU A 207 18.25 -1.48 0.94
C LEU A 207 18.64 -2.35 2.16
N GLY A 208 19.63 -1.90 2.94
CA GLY A 208 20.09 -2.60 4.15
C GLY A 208 20.91 -3.87 3.90
N THR A 209 21.31 -4.15 2.65
CA THR A 209 22.13 -5.33 2.27
C THR A 209 23.45 -4.92 1.62
N ASP A 210 24.37 -5.87 1.47
CA ASP A 210 25.67 -5.70 0.82
C ASP A 210 26.01 -6.87 -0.12
N SER A 211 27.23 -6.88 -0.66
CA SER A 211 27.70 -7.95 -1.55
C SER A 211 27.81 -9.33 -0.88
N ASN A 212 27.88 -9.41 0.46
CA ASN A 212 27.98 -10.66 1.20
C ASN A 212 26.60 -11.30 1.37
N SER A 213 25.55 -10.49 1.50
CA SER A 213 24.17 -10.95 1.54
C SER A 213 23.28 -10.18 0.56
N PRO A 214 23.41 -10.42 -0.75
CA PRO A 214 22.73 -9.65 -1.77
C PRO A 214 21.24 -9.97 -1.86
N LEU A 215 20.41 -8.96 -2.12
CA LEU A 215 18.98 -9.15 -2.35
C LEU A 215 18.72 -10.03 -3.58
N PRO A 216 17.76 -10.96 -3.50
CA PRO A 216 17.37 -11.78 -4.62
C PRO A 216 16.46 -10.99 -5.57
N PHE A 217 17.04 -10.23 -6.50
CA PHE A 217 16.25 -9.51 -7.50
C PHE A 217 15.62 -10.47 -8.53
N ASP A 218 14.40 -10.16 -8.97
CA ASP A 218 13.82 -10.76 -10.17
C ASP A 218 14.70 -10.46 -11.38
N THR A 219 14.90 -11.43 -12.26
CA THR A 219 15.64 -11.25 -13.53
C THR A 219 14.78 -11.50 -14.76
N LYS A 220 13.54 -11.93 -14.58
CA LYS A 220 12.64 -12.37 -15.66
C LYS A 220 11.92 -11.19 -16.31
N ILE A 221 11.70 -10.12 -15.55
CA ILE A 221 10.87 -9.00 -15.97
C ILE A 221 11.64 -8.04 -16.90
N THR A 222 11.04 -7.78 -18.06
CA THR A 222 11.61 -6.88 -19.07
C THR A 222 10.98 -5.49 -19.01
N ALA A 223 11.63 -4.49 -19.61
CA ALA A 223 11.04 -3.16 -19.78
C ALA A 223 9.72 -3.20 -20.58
N ALA A 224 9.60 -4.13 -21.54
CA ALA A 224 8.36 -4.34 -22.30
C ALA A 224 7.23 -4.88 -21.39
N THR A 225 7.55 -5.84 -20.51
CA THR A 225 6.60 -6.36 -19.52
C THR A 225 6.16 -5.27 -18.56
N ILE A 226 7.09 -4.49 -18.01
CA ILE A 226 6.79 -3.44 -17.02
C ILE A 226 5.98 -2.27 -17.60
N SER A 227 6.15 -1.95 -18.87
CA SER A 227 5.33 -0.91 -19.51
C SER A 227 3.90 -1.38 -19.85
N GLN A 228 3.60 -2.67 -19.73
CA GLN A 228 2.35 -3.27 -20.19
C GLN A 228 1.63 -4.12 -19.13
N TRP A 229 2.22 -4.31 -17.94
CA TRP A 229 1.66 -5.22 -16.93
C TRP A 229 0.29 -4.76 -16.41
N CYS A 230 0.08 -3.44 -16.27
CA CYS A 230 -1.19 -2.91 -15.82
C CYS A 230 -2.26 -3.07 -16.93
N PRO A 231 -3.35 -3.81 -16.67
CA PRO A 231 -4.45 -3.93 -17.62
C PRO A 231 -5.02 -2.55 -18.00
N TRP A 232 -5.36 -2.37 -19.27
CA TRP A 232 -5.73 -1.05 -19.82
C TRP A 232 -6.94 -0.41 -19.12
N ASP A 233 -7.88 -1.23 -18.66
CA ASP A 233 -9.12 -0.87 -17.98
C ASP A 233 -8.88 -0.41 -16.54
N LEU A 234 -7.71 -0.77 -16.00
CA LEU A 234 -7.25 -0.46 -14.66
C LEU A 234 -6.25 0.69 -14.61
N GLN A 235 -5.79 1.20 -15.75
CA GLN A 235 -5.00 2.42 -15.81
C GLN A 235 -5.82 3.64 -15.34
N VAL A 236 -5.20 4.57 -14.61
CA VAL A 236 -5.84 5.83 -14.20
C VAL A 236 -6.06 6.74 -15.42
N THR A 237 -5.10 6.78 -16.34
CA THR A 237 -5.15 7.57 -17.58
C THR A 237 -5.05 6.70 -18.84
N PRO A 238 -6.04 5.83 -19.11
CA PRO A 238 -5.97 4.94 -20.25
C PRO A 238 -5.88 5.74 -21.57
N PRO A 239 -5.24 5.18 -22.62
CA PRO A 239 -5.12 5.85 -23.91
C PRO A 239 -6.50 6.15 -24.54
N SER A 240 -6.52 6.84 -25.68
CA SER A 240 -7.80 7.01 -26.40
C SER A 240 -8.24 5.69 -27.02
N LYS A 241 -9.53 5.35 -26.88
CA LYS A 241 -10.11 4.17 -27.54
C LYS A 241 -10.07 4.34 -29.07
N PRO A 242 -9.82 3.27 -29.84
CA PRO A 242 -9.98 3.29 -31.29
C PRO A 242 -11.41 3.61 -31.72
N ALA A 243 -11.62 3.95 -33.00
CA ALA A 243 -12.89 4.44 -33.55
C ALA A 243 -14.11 3.51 -33.34
N ASN A 244 -13.88 2.22 -33.05
CA ASN A 244 -14.92 1.23 -32.72
C ASN A 244 -15.27 1.16 -31.22
N GLY A 245 -14.72 2.04 -30.38
CA GLY A 245 -15.06 2.14 -28.95
C GLY A 245 -14.54 0.99 -28.07
N ALA A 246 -13.74 0.08 -28.62
CA ALA A 246 -13.17 -1.06 -27.92
C ALA A 246 -11.67 -1.18 -28.20
N TYR A 247 -10.89 -1.57 -27.19
CA TYR A 247 -9.48 -1.87 -27.40
C TYR A 247 -9.33 -3.24 -28.08
N PRO A 248 -8.64 -3.33 -29.23
CA PRO A 248 -8.38 -4.61 -29.89
C PRO A 248 -7.42 -5.44 -29.04
N TYR A 249 -7.78 -6.70 -28.78
CA TYR A 249 -6.93 -7.65 -28.08
C TYR A 249 -6.24 -8.59 -29.08
N PRO A 250 -4.93 -8.90 -28.93
CA PRO A 250 -4.01 -8.32 -27.95
C PRO A 250 -3.60 -6.89 -28.35
N ASP A 251 -3.48 -6.01 -27.36
CA ASP A 251 -3.37 -4.54 -27.50
C ASP A 251 -1.94 -4.04 -27.76
N THR A 252 -1.08 -4.91 -28.30
CA THR A 252 0.39 -4.72 -28.42
C THR A 252 0.83 -3.58 -29.33
N LYS A 253 -0.11 -2.88 -29.98
CA LYS A 253 0.15 -1.79 -30.94
C LYS A 253 -0.26 -0.41 -30.41
N ILE A 254 -0.87 -0.33 -29.24
CA ILE A 254 -1.29 0.95 -28.65
C ILE A 254 -0.14 1.49 -27.79
N PRO A 255 0.39 2.69 -28.11
CA PRO A 255 1.39 3.32 -27.26
C PRO A 255 0.81 3.56 -25.86
N ARG A 256 1.54 3.11 -24.84
CA ARG A 256 1.22 3.36 -23.43
C ARG A 256 2.16 4.42 -22.87
N PRO A 257 1.71 5.23 -21.89
CA PRO A 257 2.64 6.07 -21.13
C PRO A 257 3.71 5.19 -20.47
N ALA A 258 4.89 5.75 -20.25
CA ALA A 258 5.99 5.04 -19.59
C ALA A 258 5.62 4.58 -18.16
N PHE A 259 4.67 5.29 -17.53
CA PHE A 259 4.08 4.92 -16.26
C PHE A 259 2.63 5.45 -16.20
N ASP A 260 1.71 4.62 -15.72
CA ASP A 260 0.34 4.99 -15.36
C ASP A 260 -0.01 4.24 -14.08
N PRO A 261 -0.46 4.92 -13.01
CA PRO A 261 -0.92 4.24 -11.81
C PRO A 261 -2.01 3.22 -12.14
N CYS A 262 -1.98 2.09 -11.45
CA CYS A 262 -2.83 0.95 -11.75
C CYS A 262 -3.80 0.69 -10.62
N TYR A 263 -5.10 0.84 -10.88
CA TYR A 263 -6.14 0.35 -9.96
C TYR A 263 -6.04 -1.17 -9.82
N SER A 264 -6.31 -1.68 -8.62
CA SER A 264 -6.66 -3.10 -8.51
C SER A 264 -8.04 -3.36 -9.10
N ALA A 265 -8.33 -4.62 -9.43
CA ALA A 265 -9.67 -4.99 -9.89
C ALA A 265 -10.74 -4.69 -8.81
N CYS A 266 -10.41 -4.84 -7.53
CA CYS A 266 -11.32 -4.45 -6.44
C CYS A 266 -11.57 -2.94 -6.46
N ALA A 267 -10.51 -2.12 -6.49
CA ALA A 267 -10.63 -0.67 -6.53
C ALA A 267 -11.44 -0.16 -7.73
N LYS A 268 -11.34 -0.84 -8.88
CA LYS A 268 -12.08 -0.46 -10.09
C LYS A 268 -13.56 -0.85 -10.05
N TYR A 269 -13.87 -2.09 -9.68
CA TYR A 269 -15.21 -2.65 -9.88
C TYR A 269 -16.03 -2.76 -8.61
N ASN A 270 -15.39 -2.78 -7.45
CA ASN A 270 -16.03 -2.86 -6.14
C ASN A 270 -17.08 -4.00 -6.05
N THR A 271 -16.69 -5.21 -6.48
CA THR A 271 -17.55 -6.41 -6.41
C THR A 271 -16.98 -7.41 -5.43
N ASP A 272 -17.85 -8.19 -4.79
CA ASP A 272 -17.47 -9.25 -3.84
C ASP A 272 -16.39 -10.20 -4.38
N ALA A 273 -16.49 -10.59 -5.66
CA ALA A 273 -15.52 -11.50 -6.27
C ALA A 273 -14.12 -10.88 -6.40
N TYR A 274 -14.02 -9.58 -6.68
CA TYR A 274 -12.72 -8.90 -6.81
C TYR A 274 -12.16 -8.44 -5.48
N CYS A 275 -13.03 -8.05 -4.55
CA CYS A 275 -12.66 -7.56 -3.23
C CYS A 275 -12.56 -8.66 -2.17
N CYS A 276 -12.90 -9.89 -2.54
CA CYS A 276 -12.97 -11.04 -1.65
C CYS A 276 -13.87 -10.80 -0.42
N THR A 277 -15.03 -10.19 -0.64
CA THR A 277 -16.03 -9.88 0.40
C THR A 277 -17.27 -10.75 0.26
N GLY A 278 -18.17 -10.68 1.25
CA GLY A 278 -19.45 -11.38 1.21
C GLY A 278 -19.26 -12.90 1.09
N THR A 279 -19.82 -13.51 0.05
CA THR A 279 -19.68 -14.96 -0.18
C THR A 279 -18.28 -15.40 -0.60
N ALA A 280 -17.44 -14.45 -1.04
CA ALA A 280 -16.05 -14.67 -1.40
C ALA A 280 -15.08 -14.39 -0.25
N ASP A 281 -15.56 -13.98 0.93
CA ASP A 281 -14.73 -13.76 2.14
C ASP A 281 -14.37 -15.09 2.83
N GLU A 282 -13.78 -15.99 2.06
CA GLU A 282 -13.20 -17.22 2.57
C GLU A 282 -12.01 -17.63 1.71
N ARG A 283 -10.96 -18.13 2.37
CA ARG A 283 -9.83 -18.74 1.68
C ARG A 283 -10.33 -19.88 0.77
N GLY A 284 -9.88 -19.89 -0.47
CA GLY A 284 -10.30 -20.87 -1.48
C GLY A 284 -11.60 -20.51 -2.21
N LYS A 285 -12.37 -19.52 -1.74
CA LYS A 285 -13.51 -18.96 -2.49
C LYS A 285 -13.12 -17.73 -3.30
N CYS A 286 -12.23 -16.89 -2.79
CA CYS A 286 -11.63 -15.84 -3.60
C CYS A 286 -10.41 -16.38 -4.36
N SER A 287 -10.44 -16.29 -5.69
CA SER A 287 -9.35 -16.75 -6.55
C SER A 287 -8.57 -15.57 -7.16
N PRO A 288 -7.27 -15.73 -7.45
CA PRO A 288 -6.50 -14.73 -8.17
C PRO A 288 -7.17 -14.33 -9.49
N ASN A 289 -7.39 -13.03 -9.68
CA ASN A 289 -7.98 -12.45 -10.88
C ASN A 289 -6.89 -11.98 -11.87
N TYR A 290 -7.28 -11.41 -13.00
CA TYR A 290 -6.35 -10.99 -14.05
C TYR A 290 -5.39 -9.87 -13.60
N TYR A 291 -5.86 -8.93 -12.76
CA TYR A 291 -5.01 -7.93 -12.14
C TYR A 291 -4.02 -8.57 -11.18
N SER A 292 -4.50 -9.40 -10.25
CA SER A 292 -3.63 -9.93 -9.19
C SER A 292 -2.53 -10.82 -9.78
N LYS A 293 -2.83 -11.60 -10.82
CA LYS A 293 -1.82 -12.36 -11.57
C LYS A 293 -0.78 -11.46 -12.24
N ALA A 294 -1.20 -10.34 -12.83
CA ALA A 294 -0.29 -9.39 -13.46
C ALA A 294 0.57 -8.63 -12.43
N ALA A 295 -0.02 -8.19 -11.32
CA ALA A 295 0.67 -7.53 -10.22
C ALA A 295 1.72 -8.45 -9.58
N LYS A 296 1.36 -9.72 -9.32
CA LYS A 296 2.28 -10.73 -8.77
C LYS A 296 3.46 -11.00 -9.70
N GLN A 297 3.25 -10.94 -11.01
CA GLN A 297 4.33 -11.12 -11.98
C GLN A 297 5.42 -10.04 -11.84
N VAL A 298 5.05 -8.78 -11.60
CA VAL A 298 6.01 -7.66 -11.53
C VAL A 298 6.52 -7.38 -10.11
N CYS A 299 5.77 -7.77 -9.09
CA CYS A 299 6.17 -7.68 -7.68
C CYS A 299 5.88 -9.00 -6.95
N PRO A 300 6.78 -9.99 -7.07
CA PRO A 300 6.58 -11.33 -6.51
C PRO A 300 6.35 -11.35 -5.00
N ASP A 301 7.09 -10.52 -4.27
CA ASP A 301 7.04 -10.44 -2.80
C ASP A 301 5.87 -9.60 -2.25
N ALA A 302 5.08 -8.95 -3.11
CA ALA A 302 3.99 -8.08 -2.68
C ALA A 302 2.63 -8.78 -2.77
N TYR A 303 1.71 -8.50 -1.84
CA TYR A 303 0.32 -8.92 -1.94
C TYR A 303 -0.32 -8.36 -3.20
N SER A 304 -0.93 -9.23 -4.00
CA SER A 304 -1.60 -8.86 -5.25
C SER A 304 -3.13 -8.86 -5.13
N TYR A 305 -3.67 -9.50 -4.08
CA TYR A 305 -5.09 -9.53 -3.70
C TYR A 305 -5.24 -9.96 -2.23
N ALA A 306 -6.45 -9.91 -1.68
CA ALA A 306 -6.68 -10.07 -0.23
C ALA A 306 -6.27 -11.42 0.38
N TYR A 307 -6.20 -12.51 -0.41
CA TYR A 307 -5.89 -13.86 0.08
C TYR A 307 -4.55 -14.41 -0.44
N ASP A 308 -3.61 -13.52 -0.76
CA ASP A 308 -2.26 -13.83 -1.29
C ASP A 308 -1.24 -14.24 -0.20
N ASP A 309 -1.73 -14.79 0.92
CA ASP A 309 -1.07 -14.72 2.22
C ASP A 309 -0.06 -15.83 2.55
N GLN A 310 0.09 -16.85 1.70
CA GLN A 310 1.15 -17.86 1.85
C GLN A 310 2.45 -17.46 1.14
N ASP A 311 2.39 -16.44 0.27
CA ASP A 311 3.50 -16.07 -0.62
C ASP A 311 3.88 -14.58 -0.52
N SER A 312 3.42 -13.81 0.50
CA SER A 312 3.63 -12.34 0.54
C SER A 312 3.80 -11.69 1.92
N THR A 313 3.71 -12.42 3.04
CA THR A 313 3.97 -11.85 4.37
C THR A 313 5.39 -12.15 4.84
N PHE A 314 6.03 -11.12 5.37
CA PHE A 314 7.29 -11.24 6.08
C PHE A 314 7.03 -11.28 7.59
N VAL A 315 7.82 -12.11 8.28
CA VAL A 315 7.70 -12.34 9.71
C VAL A 315 9.08 -12.25 10.35
N GLN A 316 9.17 -11.54 11.46
CA GLN A 316 10.38 -11.45 12.28
C GLN A 316 10.05 -11.25 13.77
N PRO A 317 11.01 -11.38 14.70
CA PRO A 317 10.81 -10.98 16.09
C PRO A 317 10.41 -9.49 16.24
N THR A 318 9.81 -9.13 17.37
CA THR A 318 9.41 -7.73 17.66
C THR A 318 10.59 -6.86 18.11
N GLY A 319 10.35 -5.55 18.20
CA GLY A 319 11.30 -4.58 18.75
C GLY A 319 12.13 -3.81 17.72
N GLY A 320 11.96 -4.12 16.43
CA GLY A 320 12.59 -3.40 15.33
C GLY A 320 11.75 -2.22 14.85
N GLY A 321 12.41 -1.24 14.26
CA GLY A 321 11.76 -0.22 13.45
C GLY A 321 11.83 -0.57 11.97
N PHE A 322 11.32 0.32 11.13
CA PHE A 322 11.29 0.12 9.69
C PHE A 322 11.57 1.42 8.95
N GLN A 323 12.18 1.28 7.78
CA GLN A 323 12.34 2.33 6.79
C GLN A 323 11.52 1.98 5.56
N MET A 324 10.67 2.91 5.12
CA MET A 324 9.93 2.85 3.87
C MET A 324 10.65 3.76 2.88
N ILE A 325 11.11 3.20 1.77
CA ILE A 325 11.82 3.93 0.72
C ILE A 325 10.90 4.02 -0.50
N PHE A 326 10.52 5.24 -0.87
CA PHE A 326 9.81 5.52 -2.11
C PHE A 326 10.79 5.62 -3.27
N CYS A 327 10.45 5.00 -4.40
CA CYS A 327 11.32 4.87 -5.56
C CYS A 327 12.72 4.30 -5.25
N PRO A 328 12.82 3.10 -4.65
CA PRO A 328 14.11 2.48 -4.32
C PRO A 328 15.03 2.25 -5.54
N GLY A 329 14.50 2.37 -6.76
CA GLY A 329 15.18 2.02 -8.00
C GLY A 329 15.43 0.52 -8.09
N GLY A 330 16.35 0.10 -8.95
CA GLY A 330 16.71 -1.31 -9.05
C GLY A 330 15.58 -2.17 -9.64
N ARG A 331 15.30 -3.30 -9.00
CA ARG A 331 14.33 -4.30 -9.45
C ARG A 331 13.53 -4.81 -8.26
N SER A 332 12.33 -5.33 -8.51
CA SER A 332 11.56 -6.04 -7.49
C SER A 332 12.34 -7.24 -6.96
N THR A 333 12.19 -7.52 -5.68
CA THR A 333 12.74 -8.73 -5.07
C THR A 333 11.85 -9.96 -5.32
N ASP A 334 12.47 -11.13 -5.26
CA ASP A 334 11.86 -12.47 -5.32
C ASP A 334 12.37 -13.29 -4.10
N ILE A 335 12.21 -12.73 -2.91
CA ILE A 335 12.65 -13.34 -1.65
C ILE A 335 11.80 -14.57 -1.34
N ILE A 336 10.48 -14.44 -1.43
CA ILE A 336 9.55 -15.49 -1.00
C ILE A 336 9.57 -16.66 -1.99
N GLY A 337 9.65 -16.38 -3.29
CA GLY A 337 9.83 -17.41 -4.31
C GLY A 337 11.12 -18.22 -4.14
N ARG A 338 12.15 -17.66 -3.49
CA ARG A 338 13.40 -18.37 -3.16
C ARG A 338 13.37 -19.12 -1.83
N LYS A 339 12.53 -18.75 -0.87
CA LYS A 339 12.34 -19.51 0.39
C LYS A 339 11.87 -20.95 0.13
N GLY A 340 11.12 -21.19 -0.96
CA GLY A 340 10.70 -22.52 -1.39
C GLY A 340 11.78 -23.39 -2.04
N VAL A 341 12.98 -22.85 -2.34
CA VAL A 341 14.08 -23.57 -3.02
C VAL A 341 15.15 -24.03 -2.02
N GLY A 342 15.09 -23.57 -0.77
CA GLY A 342 15.95 -24.02 0.32
C GLY A 342 15.31 -23.65 1.65
N VAL A 343 14.92 -24.65 2.42
CA VAL A 343 14.38 -24.56 3.77
C VAL A 343 15.14 -23.50 4.59
N ILE A 344 14.48 -22.38 4.90
CA ILE A 344 14.89 -21.51 6.01
C ILE A 344 13.75 -21.56 7.03
N GLU A 345 13.69 -22.67 7.75
CA GLU A 345 13.09 -22.68 9.08
C GLU A 345 14.05 -21.93 9.99
N HIS A 346 13.67 -20.72 10.39
CA HIS A 346 14.21 -20.15 11.63
C HIS A 346 13.45 -20.82 12.78
N THR A 347 14.08 -21.83 13.37
CA THR A 347 13.71 -22.42 14.67
C THR A 347 13.76 -21.39 15.79
#